data_AF-A0A1G1B5B4-F1
#
_entry.id   AF-A0A1G1B5B4-F1
#
_cell.length_a   1.000
_cell.length_b   1.000
_cell.length_c   1.000
_cell.angle_alpha   90.00
_cell.angle_beta   90.00
_cell.angle_gamma   90.00
#
_symmetry.space_group_name_H-M   'P 1'
#
loop_
_entity.id
_entity.type
_entity.pdbx_description
1 polymer ?
#
loop_
_entity_poly.entity_id
_entity_poly.type
_entity_poly.pdbx_seq_one_letter_code
_entity_poly.pdbx_strand_id
1 'polypeptide(L)'
;MQLPSLIKIPSVIRLTVAIIALICLAAQTASFAAEKTVIAVIVANEHPIKTISLAELKLIYWRKKTYWANGQRMHPVNLPADHPLRLQFSTSILGSLPSAQNDYWNGLYFHGTSPPHVVYSDEAVIRYIQETTGSIGYIDACKIDARVKPVFWIMPNGDMSSDLPNFSCD
;
A
#
# COMPACT_ATOMS: atom_id res chain seq x y z
N MET A 1 29.29 29.56 -50.35
CA MET A 1 28.71 29.01 -49.10
C MET A 1 27.66 29.99 -48.62
N GLN A 2 26.38 29.70 -48.84
CA GLN A 2 25.26 30.57 -48.52
C GLN A 2 24.57 29.99 -47.28
N LEU A 3 24.57 30.73 -46.17
CA LEU A 3 23.88 30.32 -44.93
C LEU A 3 22.36 30.30 -45.19
N PRO A 4 21.62 29.30 -44.66
CA PRO A 4 20.16 29.29 -44.78
C PRO A 4 19.55 30.43 -43.97
N SER A 5 18.60 31.12 -44.57
CA SER A 5 17.81 32.19 -43.93
C SER A 5 16.98 31.65 -42.78
N LEU A 6 17.10 32.28 -41.62
CA LEU A 6 16.30 32.01 -40.42
C LEU A 6 14.80 32.17 -40.72
N ILE A 7 14.05 31.08 -40.54
CA ILE A 7 12.58 31.07 -40.61
C ILE A 7 12.03 31.99 -39.52
N LYS A 8 11.40 33.10 -39.92
CA LYS A 8 10.72 34.03 -38.99
C LYS A 8 9.37 33.45 -38.60
N ILE A 9 9.27 32.91 -37.39
CA ILE A 9 8.01 32.41 -36.83
C ILE A 9 7.10 33.62 -36.49
N PRO A 10 5.86 33.68 -37.02
CA PRO A 10 4.91 34.76 -36.75
C PRO A 10 4.62 34.93 -35.26
N SER A 11 4.50 36.17 -34.79
CA SER A 11 4.23 36.52 -33.38
C SER A 11 2.95 35.86 -32.82
N VAL A 12 1.98 35.60 -33.68
CA VAL A 12 0.70 34.96 -33.32
C VAL A 12 0.88 33.48 -32.94
N ILE A 13 1.82 32.78 -33.59
CA ILE A 13 2.17 31.38 -33.30
C ILE A 13 2.94 31.29 -31.98
N ARG A 14 3.76 32.29 -31.66
CA ARG A 14 4.44 32.37 -30.35
C ARG A 14 3.45 32.57 -29.20
N LEU A 15 2.41 33.37 -29.41
CA LEU A 15 1.39 33.66 -28.39
C LEU A 15 0.48 32.46 -28.13
N THR A 16 0.06 31.73 -29.18
CA THR A 16 -0.75 30.50 -29.02
C THR A 16 0.03 29.36 -28.37
N VAL A 17 1.30 29.16 -28.72
CA VAL A 17 2.16 28.15 -28.07
C VAL A 17 2.37 28.49 -26.58
N ALA A 18 2.54 29.76 -26.23
CA ALA A 18 2.68 30.19 -24.83
C ALA A 18 1.39 29.94 -24.03
N ILE A 19 0.21 30.18 -24.60
CA ILE A 19 -1.08 29.93 -23.95
C ILE A 19 -1.32 28.42 -23.75
N ILE A 20 -0.98 27.59 -24.75
CA ILE A 20 -1.09 26.12 -24.63
C ILE A 20 -0.11 25.57 -23.58
N ALA A 21 1.11 26.09 -23.53
CA ALA A 21 2.09 25.72 -22.50
C ALA A 21 1.62 26.12 -21.09
N LEU A 22 0.97 27.27 -20.94
CA LEU A 22 0.44 27.75 -19.66
C LEU A 22 -0.76 26.91 -19.19
N ILE A 23 -1.63 26.47 -20.11
CA ILE A 23 -2.76 25.57 -19.82
C ILE A 23 -2.26 24.17 -19.43
N CYS A 24 -1.23 23.64 -20.12
CA CYS A 24 -0.59 22.37 -19.76
C CYS A 24 0.18 22.42 -18.42
N LEU A 25 0.66 23.60 -18.01
CA LEU A 25 1.31 23.78 -16.70
C LEU A 25 0.29 23.90 -15.56
N ALA A 26 -0.87 24.51 -15.82
CA ALA A 26 -1.96 24.61 -14.84
C ALA A 26 -2.66 23.26 -14.59
N ALA A 27 -2.71 22.36 -15.58
CA ALA A 27 -3.37 21.06 -15.46
C ALA A 27 -2.59 20.02 -14.61
N GLN A 28 -1.37 20.31 -14.15
CA GLN A 28 -0.51 19.37 -13.43
C GLN A 28 -0.72 19.33 -11.90
N THR A 29 -1.65 20.11 -11.34
CA THR A 29 -1.79 20.25 -9.87
C THR A 29 -3.00 19.54 -9.27
N ALA A 30 -3.74 18.73 -10.04
CA ALA A 30 -4.74 17.83 -9.48
C ALA A 30 -4.09 16.56 -8.90
N SER A 31 -3.27 16.72 -7.87
CA SER A 31 -2.97 15.61 -6.97
C SER A 31 -4.25 15.33 -6.18
N PHE A 32 -5.02 14.33 -6.62
CA PHE A 32 -5.99 13.70 -5.75
C PHE A 32 -5.21 13.12 -4.57
N ALA A 33 -5.16 13.85 -3.46
CA ALA A 33 -4.73 13.28 -2.20
C ALA A 33 -5.72 12.16 -1.90
N ALA A 34 -5.30 10.91 -2.11
CA ALA A 34 -6.10 9.76 -1.74
C ALA A 34 -6.43 9.90 -0.26
N GLU A 35 -7.73 10.03 0.05
CA GLU A 35 -8.19 10.14 1.41
C GLU A 35 -7.75 8.88 2.16
N LYS A 36 -6.95 9.06 3.23
CA LYS A 36 -6.49 7.94 4.04
C LYS A 36 -7.70 7.39 4.78
N THR A 37 -7.97 6.10 4.61
CA THR A 37 -9.04 5.41 5.33
C THR A 37 -8.48 4.69 6.57
N VAL A 38 -9.37 4.17 7.40
CA VAL A 38 -8.99 3.30 8.51
C VAL A 38 -8.60 1.94 7.91
N ILE A 39 -7.39 1.47 8.21
CA ILE A 39 -6.91 0.15 7.78
C ILE A 39 -7.11 -0.82 8.92
N ALA A 40 -7.66 -1.99 8.60
CA ALA A 40 -7.69 -3.14 9.49
C ALA A 40 -6.71 -4.20 9.01
N VAL A 41 -5.83 -4.65 9.91
CA VAL A 41 -5.03 -5.85 9.70
C VAL A 41 -5.87 -7.04 10.12
N ILE A 42 -6.02 -8.01 9.23
CA ILE A 42 -6.98 -9.09 9.36
C ILE A 42 -6.33 -10.46 9.24
N VAL A 43 -6.93 -11.42 9.92
CA VAL A 43 -6.67 -12.85 9.81
C VAL A 43 -7.99 -13.60 9.62
N ALA A 44 -7.94 -14.90 9.33
CA ALA A 44 -9.14 -15.73 9.26
C ALA A 44 -9.92 -15.67 10.60
N ASN A 45 -11.24 -15.66 10.54
CA ASN A 45 -12.08 -15.46 11.72
C ASN A 45 -11.81 -16.51 12.82
N GLU A 46 -11.56 -17.75 12.42
CA GLU A 46 -11.25 -18.90 13.29
C GLU A 46 -9.81 -18.92 13.82
N HIS A 47 -8.92 -18.06 13.32
CA HIS A 47 -7.52 -18.03 13.77
C HIS A 47 -7.44 -17.68 15.27
N PRO A 48 -6.65 -18.34 16.12
CA PRO A 48 -6.77 -18.22 17.58
C PRO A 48 -6.34 -16.85 18.16
N ILE A 49 -5.58 -16.05 17.42
CA ILE A 49 -5.10 -14.75 17.91
C ILE A 49 -6.24 -13.74 18.04
N LYS A 50 -6.14 -12.84 19.02
CA LYS A 50 -7.10 -11.75 19.25
C LYS A 50 -6.54 -10.40 18.80
N THR A 51 -5.26 -10.18 19.07
CA THR A 51 -4.55 -8.94 18.73
C THR A 51 -3.13 -9.28 18.31
N ILE A 52 -2.46 -8.33 17.67
CA ILE A 52 -1.03 -8.40 17.35
C ILE A 52 -0.36 -7.07 17.67
N SER A 53 0.89 -7.11 18.13
CA SER A 53 1.66 -5.89 18.41
C SER A 53 2.26 -5.29 17.13
N LEU A 54 2.52 -3.98 17.13
CA LEU A 54 3.23 -3.30 16.04
C LEU A 54 4.61 -3.92 15.77
N ALA A 55 5.35 -4.27 16.83
CA ALA A 55 6.68 -4.87 16.72
C ALA A 55 6.62 -6.25 16.03
N GLU A 56 5.62 -7.07 16.37
CA GLU A 56 5.42 -8.35 15.73
C GLU A 56 4.98 -8.20 14.27
N LEU A 57 4.04 -7.30 14.00
CA LEU A 57 3.56 -7.04 12.64
C LEU A 57 4.70 -6.58 11.70
N LYS A 58 5.59 -5.71 12.20
CA LYS A 58 6.84 -5.32 11.53
C LYS A 58 7.68 -6.54 11.15
N LEU A 59 7.92 -7.45 12.09
CA LEU A 59 8.73 -8.64 11.83
C LEU A 59 8.08 -9.58 10.81
N ILE A 60 6.76 -9.73 10.84
CA ILE A 60 6.02 -10.54 9.87
C ILE A 60 6.16 -9.98 8.46
N TYR A 61 5.89 -8.69 8.28
CA TYR A 61 5.89 -8.07 6.95
C TYR A 61 7.30 -7.83 6.40
N TRP A 62 8.32 -7.70 7.26
CA TRP A 62 9.73 -7.80 6.87
C TRP A 62 10.22 -9.24 6.67
N ARG A 63 9.36 -10.25 6.79
CA ARG A 63 9.71 -11.68 6.66
C ARG A 63 10.78 -12.15 7.67
N LYS A 64 10.95 -11.44 8.78
CA LYS A 64 11.85 -11.78 9.91
C LYS A 64 11.20 -12.71 10.93
N LYS A 65 9.87 -12.76 10.97
CA LYS A 65 9.08 -13.78 11.67
C LYS A 65 8.21 -14.50 10.65
N THR A 66 8.37 -15.82 10.53
CA THR A 66 7.78 -16.62 9.45
C THR A 66 6.84 -17.72 9.94
N TYR A 67 6.73 -17.91 11.26
CA TYR A 67 5.88 -18.91 11.89
C TYR A 67 5.11 -18.30 13.07
N TRP A 68 3.86 -18.74 13.21
CA TRP A 68 3.02 -18.54 14.38
C TRP A 68 3.52 -19.35 15.57
N ALA A 69 3.05 -19.02 16.77
CA ALA A 69 3.48 -19.69 18.01
C ALA A 69 3.16 -21.20 18.03
N ASN A 70 2.15 -21.63 17.26
CA ASN A 70 1.77 -23.03 17.07
C ASN A 70 2.57 -23.75 15.96
N GLY A 71 3.60 -23.11 15.39
CA GLY A 71 4.43 -23.67 14.32
C GLY A 71 3.82 -23.57 12.92
N GLN A 72 2.62 -23.01 12.75
CA GLN A 72 2.03 -22.77 11.45
C GLN A 72 2.79 -21.67 10.69
N ARG A 73 3.04 -21.87 9.39
CA ARG A 73 3.72 -20.87 8.56
C ARG A 73 2.85 -19.63 8.36
N MET A 74 3.48 -18.46 8.37
CA MET A 74 2.86 -17.18 8.09
C MET A 74 2.87 -16.85 6.60
N HIS A 75 1.70 -16.48 6.09
CA HIS A 75 1.47 -16.10 4.69
C HIS A 75 0.98 -14.64 4.61
N PRO A 76 1.85 -13.64 4.83
CA PRO A 76 1.46 -12.24 4.68
C PRO A 76 1.14 -11.91 3.22
N VAL A 77 0.13 -11.07 3.02
CA VAL A 77 -0.32 -10.58 1.71
C VAL A 77 -0.32 -9.05 1.67
N ASN A 78 -0.01 -8.50 0.50
CA ASN A 78 0.06 -7.09 0.18
C ASN A 78 -0.87 -6.75 -0.99
N LEU A 79 -1.19 -5.47 -1.13
CA LEU A 79 -1.79 -4.89 -2.33
C LEU A 79 -0.70 -4.42 -3.31
N PRO A 80 -1.02 -3.91 -4.52
CA PRO A 80 -0.04 -3.32 -5.43
C PRO A 80 0.75 -2.18 -4.78
N ALA A 81 2.00 -1.97 -5.19
CA ALA A 81 2.93 -1.05 -4.52
C ALA A 81 2.46 0.42 -4.53
N ASP A 82 1.64 0.77 -5.51
CA ASP A 82 1.01 2.07 -5.73
C ASP A 82 -0.39 2.17 -5.10
N HIS A 83 -0.93 1.08 -4.54
CA HIS A 83 -2.24 1.09 -3.90
C HIS A 83 -2.22 1.98 -2.64
N PRO A 84 -3.20 2.90 -2.45
CA PRO A 84 -3.22 3.83 -1.32
C PRO A 84 -3.07 3.15 0.04
N LEU A 85 -3.81 2.06 0.27
CA LEU A 85 -3.69 1.27 1.51
C LEU A 85 -2.28 0.71 1.72
N ARG A 86 -1.59 0.24 0.67
CA ARG A 86 -0.21 -0.26 0.81
C ARG A 86 0.78 0.85 1.10
N LEU A 87 0.60 2.03 0.51
CA LEU A 87 1.42 3.20 0.80
C LEU A 87 1.29 3.61 2.28
N GLN A 88 0.06 3.70 2.78
CA GLN A 88 -0.23 4.02 4.18
C GLN A 88 0.29 2.92 5.12
N PHE A 89 -0.05 1.65 4.85
CA PHE A 89 0.41 0.51 5.64
C PHE A 89 1.94 0.46 5.72
N SER A 90 2.63 0.55 4.58
CA SER A 90 4.09 0.45 4.55
C SER A 90 4.76 1.60 5.29
N THR A 91 4.23 2.82 5.15
CA THR A 91 4.78 3.98 5.86
C THR A 91 4.55 3.85 7.37
N SER A 92 3.34 3.48 7.81
CA SER A 92 3.01 3.37 9.23
C SER A 92 3.67 2.17 9.91
N ILE A 93 3.62 0.99 9.27
CA ILE A 93 4.10 -0.27 9.84
C ILE A 93 5.58 -0.45 9.55
N LEU A 94 6.04 -0.26 8.32
CA LEU A 94 7.42 -0.58 7.92
C LEU A 94 8.37 0.62 8.00
N GLY A 95 7.83 1.84 8.18
CA GLY A 95 8.60 3.07 8.29
C GLY A 95 9.13 3.60 6.97
N SER A 96 8.71 3.03 5.83
CA SER A 96 9.17 3.41 4.50
C SER A 96 8.15 3.10 3.42
N LEU A 97 8.18 3.87 2.34
CA LEU A 97 7.36 3.62 1.15
C LEU A 97 7.74 2.30 0.49
N PRO A 98 6.81 1.59 -0.19
CA PRO A 98 7.10 0.35 -0.90
C PRO A 98 8.30 0.45 -1.85
N SER A 99 8.45 1.57 -2.57
CA SER A 99 9.56 1.82 -3.49
C SER A 99 10.93 1.81 -2.79
N ALA A 100 11.01 2.30 -1.56
CA ALA A 100 12.23 2.33 -0.76
C ALA A 100 12.61 0.94 -0.19
N GLN A 101 11.76 -0.07 -0.36
CA GLN A 101 12.00 -1.44 0.14
C GLN A 101 12.65 -2.34 -0.91
N ASN A 102 12.76 -1.89 -2.17
CA ASN A 102 13.24 -2.71 -3.29
C ASN A 102 14.64 -3.27 -3.05
N ASP A 103 15.58 -2.46 -2.57
CA ASP A 103 16.96 -2.92 -2.32
C ASP A 103 17.01 -3.99 -1.23
N TYR A 104 16.18 -3.86 -0.20
CA TYR A 104 16.05 -4.88 0.84
C TYR A 104 15.57 -6.22 0.24
N TRP A 105 14.52 -6.19 -0.58
CA TRP A 105 13.99 -7.40 -1.21
C TRP A 105 14.95 -8.01 -2.23
N ASN A 106 15.65 -7.19 -3.00
CA ASN A 106 16.68 -7.62 -3.95
C ASN A 106 17.83 -8.34 -3.23
N GLY A 107 18.27 -7.82 -2.08
CA GLY A 107 19.29 -8.46 -1.26
C GLY A 107 18.85 -9.82 -0.71
N LEU A 108 17.57 -9.99 -0.40
CA LEU A 108 17.01 -11.24 0.12
C LEU A 108 16.67 -12.29 -0.95
N TYR A 109 16.60 -11.89 -2.22
CA TYR A 109 16.21 -12.78 -3.31
C TYR A 109 17.10 -14.03 -3.40
N PHE A 110 18.42 -13.87 -3.28
CA PHE A 110 19.37 -14.99 -3.31
C PHE A 110 19.28 -15.91 -2.09
N HIS A 111 18.65 -15.45 -1.01
CA HIS A 111 18.34 -16.26 0.17
C HIS A 111 16.97 -16.95 0.07
N GLY A 112 16.33 -16.93 -1.11
CA GLY A 112 15.02 -17.53 -1.35
C GLY A 112 13.88 -16.83 -0.62
N THR A 113 14.09 -15.60 -0.15
CA THR A 113 13.06 -14.83 0.56
C THR A 113 12.53 -13.72 -0.35
N SER A 114 11.23 -13.80 -0.63
CA SER A 114 10.49 -12.82 -1.40
C SER A 114 9.66 -11.89 -0.49
N PRO A 115 9.24 -10.71 -0.99
CA PRO A 115 8.23 -9.90 -0.32
C PRO A 115 6.91 -10.68 -0.14
N PRO A 116 6.01 -10.20 0.74
CA PRO A 116 4.65 -10.74 0.86
C PRO A 116 3.94 -10.86 -0.50
N HIS A 117 3.07 -11.87 -0.64
CA HIS A 117 2.32 -12.12 -1.87
C HIS A 117 1.46 -10.91 -2.24
N VAL A 118 1.23 -10.65 -3.53
CA VAL A 118 0.46 -9.47 -3.97
C VAL A 118 -0.86 -9.89 -4.61
N VAL A 119 -1.95 -9.33 -4.10
CA VAL A 119 -3.31 -9.44 -4.67
C VAL A 119 -3.88 -8.05 -4.93
N TYR A 120 -5.00 -7.94 -5.66
CA TYR A 120 -5.38 -6.67 -6.32
C TYR A 120 -6.64 -6.00 -5.76
N SER A 121 -7.22 -6.48 -4.66
CA SER A 121 -8.39 -5.85 -4.01
C SER A 121 -8.56 -6.33 -2.57
N ASP A 122 -9.36 -5.62 -1.78
CA ASP A 122 -9.75 -6.04 -0.41
C ASP A 122 -10.41 -7.43 -0.42
N GLU A 123 -11.32 -7.66 -1.37
CA GLU A 123 -11.96 -8.97 -1.55
C GLU A 123 -10.94 -10.07 -1.89
N ALA A 124 -9.93 -9.76 -2.71
CA ALA A 124 -8.87 -10.71 -3.01
C ALA A 124 -7.98 -10.99 -1.79
N VAL A 125 -7.76 -10.01 -0.91
CA VAL A 125 -7.09 -10.23 0.38
C VAL A 125 -7.92 -11.15 1.26
N ILE A 126 -9.23 -10.92 1.39
CA ILE A 126 -10.12 -11.76 2.20
C ILE A 126 -10.11 -13.21 1.68
N ARG A 127 -10.29 -13.40 0.36
CA ARG A 127 -10.25 -14.74 -0.26
C ARG A 127 -8.90 -15.42 -0.05
N TYR A 128 -7.79 -14.72 -0.25
CA TYR A 128 -6.46 -15.27 0.01
C TYR A 128 -6.32 -15.76 1.45
N ILE A 129 -6.85 -15.00 2.42
CA ILE A 129 -6.85 -15.38 3.83
C ILE A 129 -7.68 -16.64 4.10
N GLN A 130 -8.84 -16.78 3.44
CA GLN A 130 -9.69 -17.97 3.58
C GLN A 130 -9.04 -19.22 2.95
N GLU A 131 -8.40 -19.06 1.80
CA GLU A 131 -7.85 -20.18 1.02
C GLU A 131 -6.44 -20.59 1.49
N THR A 132 -5.74 -19.72 2.21
CA THR A 132 -4.36 -19.96 2.65
C THR A 132 -4.27 -19.89 4.18
N THR A 133 -4.27 -21.05 4.83
CA THR A 133 -4.19 -21.12 6.30
C THR A 133 -2.91 -20.46 6.83
N GLY A 134 -3.03 -19.71 7.94
CA GLY A 134 -1.91 -18.96 8.53
C GLY A 134 -1.63 -17.61 7.85
N SER A 135 -2.51 -17.16 6.96
CA SER A 135 -2.40 -15.85 6.31
C SER A 135 -2.76 -14.68 7.21
N ILE A 136 -2.18 -13.53 6.86
CA ILE A 136 -2.45 -12.24 7.47
C ILE A 136 -2.40 -11.19 6.37
N GLY A 137 -3.37 -10.28 6.35
CA GLY A 137 -3.45 -9.21 5.35
C GLY A 137 -3.91 -7.91 5.98
N TYR A 138 -4.16 -6.91 5.16
CA TYR A 138 -4.83 -5.68 5.56
C TYR A 138 -5.78 -5.23 4.47
N ILE A 139 -6.86 -4.59 4.88
CA ILE A 139 -7.91 -4.07 4.00
C ILE A 139 -8.43 -2.73 4.55
N ASP A 140 -9.24 -2.05 3.75
CA ASP A 140 -10.10 -1.00 4.27
C ASP A 140 -11.03 -1.57 5.36
N ALA A 141 -11.05 -0.93 6.52
CA ALA A 141 -11.82 -1.37 7.68
C ALA A 141 -13.32 -1.50 7.40
N CYS A 142 -13.85 -0.70 6.46
CA CYS A 142 -15.25 -0.75 6.06
C CYS A 142 -15.60 -1.91 5.12
N LYS A 143 -14.60 -2.71 4.72
CA LYS A 143 -14.77 -3.91 3.90
C LYS A 143 -14.67 -5.20 4.70
N ILE A 144 -14.49 -5.13 6.02
CA ILE A 144 -14.49 -6.31 6.89
C ILE A 144 -15.86 -7.01 6.81
N ASP A 145 -15.84 -8.33 6.71
CA ASP A 145 -17.02 -9.18 6.85
C ASP A 145 -16.74 -10.39 7.75
N ALA A 146 -17.74 -11.26 7.91
CA ALA A 146 -17.71 -12.40 8.83
C ALA A 146 -16.62 -13.46 8.54
N ARG A 147 -15.99 -13.44 7.35
CA ARG A 147 -14.94 -14.40 6.99
C ARG A 147 -13.63 -14.13 7.73
N VAL A 148 -13.40 -12.88 8.09
CA VAL A 148 -12.15 -12.41 8.66
C VAL A 148 -12.39 -11.66 9.96
N LYS A 149 -11.33 -11.46 10.73
CA LYS A 149 -11.39 -10.61 11.91
C LYS A 149 -10.19 -9.68 11.99
N PRO A 150 -10.39 -8.45 12.48
CA PRO A 150 -9.31 -7.49 12.70
C PRO A 150 -8.49 -7.85 13.94
N VAL A 151 -7.19 -7.59 13.89
CA VAL A 151 -6.23 -7.83 14.98
C VAL A 151 -5.31 -6.63 15.25
N PHE A 152 -5.35 -5.62 14.38
CA PHE A 152 -4.63 -4.35 14.50
C PHE A 152 -5.26 -3.30 13.60
N TRP A 153 -5.12 -2.03 13.96
CA TRP A 153 -5.76 -0.91 13.29
C TRP A 153 -4.76 0.21 13.02
N ILE A 154 -4.91 0.87 11.87
CA ILE A 154 -4.14 2.06 11.49
C ILE A 154 -5.14 3.14 11.12
N MET A 155 -5.10 4.24 11.85
CA MET A 155 -5.96 5.40 11.65
C MET A 155 -5.41 6.30 10.53
N PRO A 156 -6.26 7.12 9.89
CA PRO A 156 -5.84 8.07 8.85
C PRO A 156 -4.72 9.04 9.28
N ASN A 157 -4.74 9.45 10.55
CA ASN A 157 -3.75 10.34 11.16
C ASN A 157 -2.41 9.65 11.49
N GLY A 158 -2.32 8.32 11.30
CA GLY A 158 -1.14 7.52 11.60
C GLY A 158 -1.13 6.89 12.98
N ASP A 159 -2.14 7.16 13.82
CA ASP A 159 -2.31 6.47 15.09
C ASP A 159 -2.56 4.98 14.84
N MET A 160 -2.07 4.15 15.75
CA MET A 160 -2.12 2.70 15.61
C MET A 160 -2.56 2.08 16.92
N SER A 161 -3.43 1.07 16.84
CA SER A 161 -3.98 0.42 18.02
C SER A 161 -4.19 -1.08 17.80
N SER A 162 -4.02 -1.85 18.86
CA SER A 162 -4.46 -3.25 18.92
C SER A 162 -5.92 -3.38 19.34
N ASP A 163 -6.49 -2.33 19.93
CA ASP A 163 -7.88 -2.26 20.37
C ASP A 163 -8.77 -1.67 19.27
N LEU A 164 -10.05 -2.06 19.26
CA LEU A 164 -11.04 -1.56 18.31
C LEU A 164 -11.17 -0.03 18.43
N PRO A 165 -10.83 0.74 17.38
CA PRO A 165 -11.01 2.18 17.38
C PRO A 165 -12.49 2.54 17.18
N ASN A 166 -12.85 3.76 17.57
CA ASN A 166 -14.15 4.33 17.22
C ASN A 166 -14.05 4.93 15.81
N PHE A 167 -14.73 4.33 14.83
CA PHE A 167 -14.84 4.83 13.46
C PHE A 167 -16.19 4.45 12.85
N SER A 168 -16.58 5.13 11.78
CA SER A 168 -17.80 4.86 11.01
C SER A 168 -17.46 4.53 9.58
N CYS A 169 -18.33 3.76 8.95
CA CYS A 169 -18.36 3.50 7.52
C CYS A 169 -19.57 4.24 6.96
N ASP A 170 -19.30 5.31 6.23
CA ASP A 170 -20.34 6.12 5.57
C ASP A 170 -20.89 5.44 4.31
#